data_AF-A0A965L1N1-F1
#
_entry.id   AF-A0A965L1N1-F1
#
_cell.length_a   1.000
_cell.length_b   1.000
_cell.length_c   1.000
_cell.angle_alpha   90.00
_cell.angle_beta   90.00
_cell.angle_gamma   90.00
#
_symmetry.space_group_name_H-M   'P 1'
#
loop_
_entity.id
_entity.type
_entity.pdbx_description
1 polymer ?
#
loop_
_entity_poly.entity_id
_entity_poly.type
_entity_poly.pdbx_seq_one_letter_code
_entity_poly.pdbx_strand_id
1 'polypeptide(L)'
;MDRRRRQILIHAGSTLLISLIAQPGWAAQVIGVRLWPAPAYTRITIEHAPEGLVYSTQLLKEPLRFVLDLEGVTLNPALRELTARVTNDDPFIRAIRVAQFQPRVVRLVFELKQEINPQ
;
A
#
# COMPACT_ATOMS: atom_id res chain seq x y z
N MET A 1 62.26 2.65 -47.69
CA MET A 1 61.68 4.00 -47.59
C MET A 1 60.33 3.90 -46.93
N ASP A 2 60.10 4.84 -46.03
CA ASP A 2 59.10 4.92 -44.97
C ASP A 2 57.71 5.32 -45.47
N ARG A 3 56.65 4.86 -44.77
CA ARG A 3 55.51 5.68 -44.29
C ARG A 3 54.36 4.82 -43.76
N ARG A 4 54.37 4.63 -42.43
CA ARG A 4 53.16 4.50 -41.60
C ARG A 4 52.11 5.52 -42.02
N ARG A 5 50.87 5.12 -42.35
CA ARG A 5 49.65 5.93 -42.11
C ARG A 5 48.40 5.04 -41.91
N ARG A 6 48.05 4.89 -40.63
CA ARG A 6 46.73 4.68 -40.01
C ARG A 6 45.54 4.48 -40.96
N GLN A 7 44.91 3.30 -40.90
CA GLN A 7 43.52 3.10 -41.31
C GLN A 7 42.68 2.68 -40.10
N ILE A 8 42.17 3.73 -39.45
CA ILE A 8 40.86 3.89 -38.79
C ILE A 8 40.10 2.59 -38.49
N LEU A 9 40.10 2.16 -37.22
CA LEU A 9 39.07 1.27 -36.67
C LEU A 9 37.72 1.99 -36.75
N ILE A 10 36.82 1.51 -37.62
CA ILE A 10 35.44 1.95 -37.72
C ILE A 10 34.60 1.13 -36.73
N HIS A 11 34.18 1.81 -35.65
CA HIS A 11 32.91 1.68 -34.93
C HIS A 11 32.25 0.29 -34.85
N ALA A 12 32.41 -0.36 -33.70
CA ALA A 12 31.41 -1.31 -33.18
C ALA A 12 30.97 -0.84 -31.78
N GLY A 13 30.35 0.34 -31.73
CA GLY A 13 29.59 0.77 -30.55
C GLY A 13 28.33 -0.10 -30.44
N SER A 14 28.44 -1.25 -29.78
CA SER A 14 27.28 -2.04 -29.41
C SER A 14 26.61 -1.36 -28.21
N THR A 15 25.72 -0.42 -28.48
CA THR A 15 24.87 0.18 -27.47
C THR A 15 23.88 -0.89 -26.98
N LEU A 16 24.17 -1.50 -25.84
CA LEU A 16 23.22 -2.34 -25.11
C LEU A 16 22.09 -1.45 -24.57
N LEU A 17 21.04 -1.27 -25.37
CA LEU A 17 19.75 -0.80 -24.88
C LEU A 17 19.08 -1.97 -24.15
N ILE A 18 19.40 -2.10 -22.86
CA ILE A 18 18.59 -2.92 -21.95
C ILE A 18 17.25 -2.20 -21.83
N SER A 19 16.24 -2.68 -22.57
CA SER A 19 14.86 -2.30 -22.35
C SER A 19 14.49 -2.71 -20.92
N LEU A 20 14.42 -1.74 -20.01
CA LEU A 20 13.83 -1.93 -18.69
C LEU A 20 12.33 -2.13 -18.93
N ILE A 21 11.91 -3.37 -19.23
CA ILE A 21 10.50 -3.74 -19.25
C ILE A 21 10.06 -3.66 -17.80
N ALA A 22 9.56 -2.50 -17.39
CA ALA A 22 8.82 -2.36 -16.15
C ALA A 22 7.59 -3.26 -16.29
N GLN A 23 7.65 -4.44 -15.69
CA GLN A 23 6.48 -5.30 -15.53
C GLN A 23 5.41 -4.44 -14.86
N PRO A 24 4.21 -4.26 -15.45
CA PRO A 24 3.12 -3.64 -14.73
C PRO A 24 2.80 -4.56 -13.56
N GLY A 25 3.37 -4.29 -12.38
CA GLY A 25 3.03 -5.05 -11.20
C GLY A 25 1.55 -4.84 -10.96
N TRP A 26 0.75 -5.90 -11.02
CA TRP A 26 -0.69 -5.82 -10.85
C TRP A 26 -0.99 -5.10 -9.53
N ALA A 27 -1.75 -4.02 -9.61
CA ALA A 27 -2.15 -3.30 -8.41
C ALA A 27 -3.23 -4.14 -7.73
N ALA A 28 -2.99 -4.56 -6.48
CA ALA A 28 -4.04 -5.17 -5.68
C ALA A 28 -5.17 -4.12 -5.56
N GLN A 29 -6.34 -4.46 -6.07
CA GLN A 29 -7.47 -3.52 -6.08
C GLN A 29 -8.35 -3.78 -4.87
N VAL A 30 -8.45 -2.80 -3.98
CA VAL A 30 -9.50 -2.79 -2.95
C VAL A 30 -10.79 -2.34 -3.60
N ILE A 31 -11.80 -3.21 -3.59
CA ILE A 31 -13.09 -2.97 -4.26
C ILE A 31 -14.16 -2.46 -3.29
N GLY A 32 -14.01 -2.73 -1.99
CA GLY A 32 -15.01 -2.35 -0.99
C GLY A 32 -14.47 -2.43 0.43
N VAL A 33 -15.11 -1.70 1.34
CA VAL A 33 -14.83 -1.76 2.78
C VAL A 33 -16.15 -1.82 3.56
N ARG A 34 -16.23 -2.71 4.53
CA ARG A 34 -17.36 -2.82 5.47
C ARG A 34 -16.88 -2.60 6.90
N LEU A 35 -17.69 -1.92 7.71
CA LEU A 35 -17.41 -1.66 9.11
C LEU A 35 -18.66 -2.01 9.94
N TRP A 36 -18.46 -2.82 10.98
CA TRP A 36 -19.50 -3.31 11.88
C TRP A 36 -19.05 -3.10 13.33
N PRO A 37 -19.52 -2.05 14.01
CA PRO A 37 -19.25 -1.83 15.41
C PRO A 37 -20.19 -2.70 16.25
N ALA A 38 -19.66 -3.41 17.24
CA ALA A 38 -20.43 -4.15 18.22
C ALA A 38 -19.83 -3.97 19.63
N PRO A 39 -20.60 -4.20 20.70
CA PRO A 39 -20.09 -4.04 22.08
C PRO A 39 -18.83 -4.88 22.38
N ALA A 40 -18.73 -6.07 21.78
CA ALA A 40 -17.64 -7.02 22.06
C ALA A 40 -16.48 -6.96 21.06
N TYR A 41 -16.69 -6.41 19.85
CA TYR A 41 -15.66 -6.28 18.83
C TYR A 41 -16.07 -5.26 17.77
N THR A 42 -15.09 -4.69 17.06
CA THR A 42 -15.34 -3.98 15.79
C THR A 42 -14.78 -4.82 14.65
N ARG A 43 -15.63 -5.17 13.69
CA ARG A 43 -15.22 -5.91 12.49
C ARG A 43 -15.08 -4.97 11.31
N ILE A 44 -13.92 -5.03 10.66
CA ILE A 44 -13.64 -4.31 9.43
C ILE A 44 -13.28 -5.34 8.36
N THR A 45 -13.96 -5.28 7.22
CA THR A 45 -13.73 -6.19 6.09
C THR A 45 -13.24 -5.37 4.91
N ILE A 46 -12.09 -5.74 4.37
CA ILE A 46 -11.53 -5.15 3.16
C ILE A 46 -11.73 -6.17 2.05
N GLU A 47 -12.58 -5.81 1.09
CA GLU A 47 -12.80 -6.62 -0.10
C GLU A 47 -11.75 -6.25 -1.14
N HIS A 48 -11.09 -7.26 -1.69
CA HIS A 48 -10.06 -7.09 -2.71
C HIS A 48 -10.34 -7.98 -3.92
N ALA A 49 -9.76 -7.61 -5.05
CA ALA A 49 -9.82 -8.39 -6.28
C ALA A 49 -9.05 -9.73 -6.14
N PRO A 50 -9.30 -10.73 -7.01
CA PRO A 50 -8.83 -12.11 -6.83
C PRO A 50 -7.31 -12.30 -6.80
N GLU A 51 -6.53 -11.31 -7.24
CA GLU A 51 -5.07 -11.36 -7.32
C GLU A 51 -4.39 -11.39 -5.93
N GLY A 52 -5.18 -11.25 -4.86
CA GLY A 52 -4.73 -11.29 -3.48
C GLY A 52 -4.38 -9.91 -2.92
N LEU A 53 -4.26 -9.83 -1.59
CA LEU A 53 -3.91 -8.62 -0.87
C LEU A 53 -2.75 -8.89 0.07
N VAL A 54 -1.62 -8.24 -0.17
CA VAL A 54 -0.47 -8.26 0.75
C VAL A 54 -0.66 -7.14 1.77
N TYR A 55 -0.51 -7.48 3.05
CA TYR A 55 -0.68 -6.52 4.13
C TYR A 55 0.21 -6.82 5.32
N SER A 56 0.47 -5.79 6.13
CA SER A 56 1.14 -5.91 7.42
C SER A 56 0.42 -5.11 8.49
N THR A 57 0.58 -5.51 9.75
CA THR A 57 -0.09 -4.90 10.89
C THR A 57 0.88 -4.53 12.00
N GLN A 58 0.63 -3.42 12.67
CA GLN A 58 1.41 -2.99 13.82
C GLN A 58 0.52 -2.37 14.90
N LEU A 59 0.77 -2.74 16.16
CA LEU A 59 0.22 -2.06 17.32
C LEU A 59 1.25 -1.05 17.86
N LEU A 60 0.81 0.19 18.04
CA LEU A 60 1.60 1.27 18.62
C LEU A 60 0.99 1.69 19.95
N LYS A 61 1.83 1.98 20.93
CA LYS A 61 1.45 2.63 22.19
C LYS A 61 1.73 4.13 22.10
N GLU A 62 1.05 4.91 22.94
CA GLU A 62 1.28 6.36 23.12
C GLU A 62 1.20 7.22 21.83
N PRO A 63 -0.01 7.47 21.26
CA PRO A 63 -1.32 6.92 21.65
C PRO A 63 -1.55 5.51 21.06
N LEU A 64 -2.48 4.77 21.66
CA LEU A 64 -2.89 3.44 21.20
C LEU A 64 -3.41 3.50 19.76
N ARG A 65 -2.72 2.82 18.85
CA ARG A 65 -3.07 2.75 17.44
C ARG A 65 -2.87 1.34 16.91
N PHE A 66 -3.80 0.90 16.08
CA PHE A 66 -3.60 -0.22 15.17
C PHE A 66 -3.32 0.34 13.79
N VAL A 67 -2.26 -0.13 13.15
CA VAL A 67 -1.83 0.30 11.83
C VAL A 67 -1.92 -0.91 10.89
N LEU A 68 -2.56 -0.72 9.75
CA LEU A 68 -2.65 -1.70 8.67
C LEU A 68 -2.10 -1.07 7.40
N ASP A 69 -1.05 -1.67 6.86
CA ASP A 69 -0.48 -1.30 5.58
C ASP A 69 -0.92 -2.29 4.52
N LEU A 70 -1.45 -1.76 3.41
CA LEU A 70 -1.85 -2.52 2.24
C LEU A 70 -0.84 -2.28 1.13
N GLU A 71 -0.11 -3.32 0.76
CA GLU A 71 0.92 -3.27 -0.27
C GLU A 71 0.34 -3.52 -1.66
N GLY A 72 0.94 -2.90 -2.68
CA GLY A 72 0.44 -2.97 -4.04
C GLY A 72 -0.84 -2.17 -4.30
N VAL A 73 -1.37 -1.46 -3.30
CA VAL A 73 -2.64 -0.72 -3.38
C VAL A 73 -2.40 0.78 -3.60
N THR A 74 -3.25 1.39 -4.43
CA THR A 74 -3.34 2.85 -4.59
C THR A 74 -4.61 3.36 -3.92
N LEU A 75 -4.52 4.49 -3.23
CA LEU A 75 -5.63 5.09 -2.50
C LEU A 75 -6.80 5.42 -3.42
N ASN A 76 -7.96 4.82 -3.15
CA ASN A 76 -9.17 4.97 -3.95
C ASN A 76 -10.35 5.51 -3.11
N PRO A 77 -11.49 5.86 -3.75
CA PRO A 77 -12.66 6.38 -3.04
C PRO A 77 -13.18 5.43 -1.94
N ALA A 78 -13.25 4.13 -2.20
CA ALA A 78 -13.76 3.14 -1.25
C ALA A 78 -12.98 3.15 0.08
N LEU A 79 -11.65 3.27 0.01
CA LEU A 79 -10.78 3.39 1.18
C LEU A 79 -10.94 4.75 1.89
N ARG A 80 -11.13 5.84 1.15
CA ARG A 80 -11.33 7.18 1.73
C ARG A 80 -12.64 7.29 2.51
N GLU A 81 -13.68 6.61 2.06
CA GLU A 81 -14.98 6.60 2.75
C GLU A 81 -14.90 6.02 4.17
N LEU A 82 -13.92 5.15 4.45
CA LEU A 82 -13.77 4.54 5.78
C LEU A 82 -13.58 5.59 6.88
N THR A 83 -12.88 6.70 6.59
CA THR A 83 -12.68 7.79 7.55
C THR A 83 -14.00 8.44 7.99
N ALA A 84 -15.04 8.43 7.14
CA ALA A 84 -16.35 9.01 7.45
C ALA A 84 -17.31 8.04 8.13
N ARG A 85 -17.00 6.74 8.19
CA ARG A 85 -17.93 5.69 8.68
C ARG A 85 -17.78 5.35 10.16
N VAL A 86 -16.81 5.94 10.86
CA VAL A 86 -16.64 5.73 12.30
C VAL A 86 -17.70 6.55 13.05
N THR A 87 -18.54 5.86 13.81
CA THR A 87 -19.50 6.49 14.72
C THR A 87 -18.86 6.69 16.09
N ASN A 88 -19.26 7.74 16.81
CA ASN A 88 -18.79 7.98 18.19
C ASN A 88 -19.06 6.80 19.14
N ASP A 89 -20.08 5.99 18.83
CA ASP A 89 -20.54 4.87 19.66
C ASP A 89 -19.68 3.60 19.53
N ASP A 90 -18.68 3.57 18.65
CA ASP A 90 -17.77 2.42 18.55
C ASP A 90 -16.92 2.30 19.84
N PRO A 91 -16.97 1.17 20.57
CA PRO A 91 -16.26 1.05 21.85
C PRO A 91 -14.74 0.87 21.71
N PHE A 92 -14.22 0.54 20.53
CA PHE A 92 -12.80 0.23 20.31
C PHE A 92 -12.10 1.32 19.50
N ILE A 93 -12.76 1.89 18.50
CA ILE A 93 -12.17 2.81 17.53
C ILE A 93 -12.64 4.23 17.83
N ARG A 94 -11.68 5.13 17.96
CA ARG A 94 -11.91 6.57 18.14
C ARG A 94 -11.98 7.30 16.82
N ALA A 95 -11.07 6.99 15.91
CA ALA A 95 -10.97 7.60 14.59
C ALA A 95 -10.23 6.68 13.63
N ILE A 96 -10.49 6.81 12.34
CA ILE A 96 -9.76 6.12 11.27
C ILE A 96 -9.17 7.15 10.32
N ARG A 97 -7.87 7.05 10.08
CA ARG A 97 -7.15 7.83 9.07
C ARG A 97 -6.70 6.92 7.95
N VAL A 98 -6.85 7.36 6.72
CA VAL A 98 -6.41 6.63 5.54
C VAL A 98 -5.56 7.54 4.67
N ALA A 99 -4.36 7.09 4.29
CA ALA A 99 -3.45 7.87 3.46
C ALA A 99 -2.61 6.98 2.54
N GLN A 100 -2.17 7.54 1.41
CA GLN A 100 -1.11 6.94 0.61
C GLN A 100 0.22 7.14 1.37
N PHE A 101 0.74 6.09 1.99
CA PHE A 101 1.94 6.16 2.83
C PHE A 101 3.22 6.13 1.99
N GLN A 102 3.24 5.30 0.95
CA GLN A 102 4.34 5.20 -0.03
C GLN A 102 3.75 4.96 -1.42
N PRO A 103 4.53 5.07 -2.50
CA PRO A 103 4.10 4.57 -3.80
C PRO A 103 3.63 3.12 -3.66
N ARG A 104 2.36 2.86 -4.00
CA ARG A 104 1.72 1.54 -3.88
C ARG A 104 1.55 0.98 -2.45
N VAL A 105 1.68 1.80 -1.40
CA VAL A 105 1.30 1.39 -0.03
C VAL A 105 0.26 2.35 0.52
N VAL A 106 -0.92 1.83 0.83
CA VAL A 106 -1.96 2.57 1.56
C VAL A 106 -1.90 2.19 3.03
N ARG A 107 -1.85 3.18 3.91
CA ARG A 107 -1.85 2.99 5.36
C ARG A 107 -3.20 3.38 5.93
N LEU A 108 -3.78 2.48 6.70
CA LEU A 108 -4.93 2.70 7.55
C LEU A 108 -4.45 2.78 9.00
N VAL A 109 -4.80 3.86 9.68
CA VAL A 109 -4.47 4.06 11.10
C VAL A 109 -5.78 4.15 11.88
N PHE A 110 -5.98 3.19 12.75
CA PHE A 110 -7.11 3.11 13.67
C PHE A 110 -6.63 3.65 15.02
N GLU A 111 -7.08 4.83 15.41
CA GLU A 111 -6.86 5.36 16.76
C GLU A 111 -7.78 4.62 17.72
N LEU A 112 -7.22 3.99 18.76
CA LEU A 112 -7.95 3.09 19.64
C LEU A 112 -8.37 3.78 20.94
N LYS A 113 -9.51 3.37 21.49
CA LYS A 113 -9.99 3.78 22.82
C LYS A 113 -9.43 2.90 23.94
N GLN A 114 -9.07 1.66 23.63
CA GLN A 114 -8.56 0.65 24.56
C GLN A 114 -7.59 -0.29 23.86
N GLU A 115 -6.84 -1.09 24.62
CA GLU A 115 -5.99 -2.14 24.04
C GLU A 115 -6.87 -3.20 23.34
N ILE A 116 -6.37 -3.76 22.24
CA ILE A 116 -7.08 -4.77 21.45
C ILE A 116 -6.16 -5.94 21.14
N ASN A 117 -6.77 -7.07 20.78
CA ASN A 117 -6.08 -8.20 20.16
C ASN A 117 -6.64 -8.40 18.74
N PRO A 118 -5.98 -7.89 17.69
CA PRO A 118 -6.46 -8.01 16.31
C PRO A 118 -6.44 -9.46 15.84
N GLN A 119 -7.43 -9.85 15.02
CA GLN A 119 -7.57 -11.17 14.42
C GLN A 119 -7.47 -11.10 12.90
#